data_AF-A0A821N9M1-F1
#
_entry.id   AF-A0A821N9M1-F1
#
_cell.length_a   1.000
_cell.length_b   1.000
_cell.length_c   1.000
_cell.angle_alpha   90.00
_cell.angle_beta   90.00
_cell.angle_gamma   90.00
#
_symmetry.space_group_name_H-M   'P 1'
#
loop_
_entity.id
_entity.type
_entity.pdbx_description
1 polymer ?
#
loop_
_entity_poly.entity_id
_entity_poly.type
_entity_poly.pdbx_seq_one_letter_code
_entity_poly.pdbx_strand_id
1 'polypeptide(L)'
;TPSTSPPPVIEAVIPVLATPVADLSQELFAYKSRVQEQEQIIVSLRRDLAGMTARLSDVQGELSEKQKHALEKSELTIREQTKELNETRLKLSKLSDIVDKQSAQMETLQSDLSKSKILVNQYQLLVDQRQADIDRLTKSLDEKNLVVEQVEKINHNEGRITHELVSIGAQCKGERHEQTIGRQREALNELRARIKSLEQLRPVNPSYEKVLQQVVLLKRELAELRARQALPDDIPYLTTTSGPNSIQQQSQRQSTATTVRQSSSATIHSEQPPQAQKIIEERAAHAETMNSLQSSDELQSTFTRKLMNLLDIDDDSLLNVTPLATLRTTDRYVALQQRQRTNEILIQKIEMLRERLTRKEELLRDYEKDLGKLRQAEILLREKDILLQDLEVDKRTKDDESLFLRNTLRETQDTLNQEKRLNSSIKLGRNVDQSQSHELIRRSGGSTATLHPHYPSDAVTSKVRTIKRDMNQKLTRKDYEIKTLKQELHEALDTLSEQSHKVKLLEIQSKTTMSNADTNILTPHNS
;
A
#
# COMPACT_ATOMS: atom_id res chain seq x y z
N THR A 1 124.69 -60.74 101.25
CA THR A 1 124.67 -60.03 102.55
C THR A 1 123.34 -59.29 102.69
N PRO A 2 122.89 -58.90 103.90
CA PRO A 2 121.46 -58.69 104.18
C PRO A 2 120.84 -57.50 103.43
N SER A 3 119.55 -57.48 103.07
CA SER A 3 118.33 -58.07 103.68
C SER A 3 117.80 -57.34 104.91
N THR A 4 117.15 -56.20 104.67
CA THR A 4 116.24 -55.53 105.62
C THR A 4 115.02 -54.95 104.88
N SER A 5 113.90 -55.67 104.89
CA SER A 5 112.56 -55.04 105.01
C SER A 5 112.37 -54.61 106.47
N PRO A 6 111.50 -53.63 106.82
CA PRO A 6 110.03 -53.62 106.62
C PRO A 6 109.54 -52.31 105.91
N PRO A 7 108.23 -51.97 105.78
CA PRO A 7 107.03 -52.63 106.33
C PRO A 7 105.91 -53.02 105.32
N PRO A 8 105.08 -54.04 105.65
CA PRO A 8 104.01 -54.55 104.78
C PRO A 8 102.66 -53.84 105.01
N VAL A 9 102.52 -52.60 104.52
CA VAL A 9 101.23 -51.87 104.54
C VAL A 9 100.72 -51.57 103.13
N ILE A 10 101.61 -51.40 102.15
CA ILE A 10 101.24 -51.01 100.78
C ILE A 10 100.69 -52.21 99.99
N GLU A 11 101.31 -53.40 100.12
CA GLU A 11 100.94 -54.60 99.35
C GLU A 11 99.53 -55.14 99.66
N ALA A 12 98.99 -54.88 100.86
CA ALA A 12 97.63 -55.26 101.23
C ALA A 12 96.56 -54.27 100.70
N VAL A 13 96.93 -53.02 100.43
CA VAL A 13 96.01 -51.97 99.97
C VAL A 13 95.88 -51.95 98.44
N ILE A 14 96.95 -52.29 97.72
CA ILE A 14 96.95 -52.41 96.25
C ILE A 14 95.79 -53.28 95.72
N PRO A 15 95.57 -54.53 96.14
CA PRO A 15 94.48 -55.36 95.62
C PRO A 15 93.08 -54.87 96.02
N VAL A 16 92.95 -54.14 97.15
CA VAL A 16 91.67 -53.60 97.64
C VAL A 16 91.26 -52.34 96.88
N LEU A 17 92.22 -51.56 96.36
CA LEU A 17 91.96 -50.43 95.47
C LEU A 17 91.92 -50.82 93.99
N ALA A 18 92.54 -51.93 93.59
CA ALA A 18 92.56 -52.38 92.20
C ALA A 18 91.17 -52.73 91.65
N THR A 19 90.30 -53.34 92.46
CA THR A 19 88.93 -53.69 92.05
C THR A 19 88.06 -52.47 91.73
N PRO A 20 87.83 -51.48 92.63
CA PRO A 20 87.01 -50.31 92.28
C PRO A 20 87.63 -49.45 91.16
N VAL A 21 88.96 -49.47 90.98
CA VAL A 21 89.61 -48.80 89.84
C VAL A 21 89.35 -49.53 88.52
N ALA A 22 89.29 -50.86 88.52
CA ALA A 22 88.88 -51.63 87.36
C ALA A 22 87.39 -51.41 87.03
N ASP A 23 86.52 -51.43 88.05
CA ASP A 23 85.08 -51.18 87.89
C ASP A 23 84.82 -49.76 87.33
N LEU A 24 85.44 -48.72 87.89
CA LEU A 24 85.38 -47.34 87.38
C LEU A 24 85.91 -47.22 85.93
N SER A 25 86.93 -48.01 85.57
CA SER A 25 87.46 -48.03 84.21
C SER A 25 86.49 -48.69 83.22
N GLN A 26 85.78 -49.75 83.67
CA GLN A 26 84.75 -50.42 82.89
C GLN A 26 83.49 -49.54 82.74
N GLU A 27 83.07 -48.84 83.79
CA GLU A 27 82.00 -47.84 83.71
C GLU A 27 82.37 -46.69 82.77
N LEU A 28 83.57 -46.12 82.87
CA LEU A 28 84.05 -45.07 81.95
C LEU A 28 84.04 -45.54 80.49
N PHE A 29 84.42 -46.80 80.22
CA PHE A 29 84.32 -47.39 78.89
C PHE A 29 82.86 -47.50 78.42
N ALA A 30 81.95 -48.00 79.27
CA ALA A 30 80.53 -48.12 78.96
C ALA A 30 79.85 -46.74 78.73
N TYR A 31 80.19 -45.72 79.53
CA TYR A 31 79.75 -44.35 79.31
C TYR A 31 80.30 -43.79 77.99
N LYS A 32 81.58 -44.04 77.67
CA LYS A 32 82.18 -43.61 76.39
C LYS A 32 81.48 -44.24 75.19
N SER A 33 81.19 -45.55 75.22
CA SER A 33 80.42 -46.20 74.14
C SER A 33 79.00 -45.64 74.02
N ARG A 34 78.29 -45.39 75.14
CA ARG A 34 76.97 -44.75 75.12
C ARG A 34 76.99 -43.32 74.55
N VAL A 35 78.02 -42.53 74.86
CA VAL A 35 78.20 -41.20 74.26
C VAL A 35 78.44 -41.32 72.75
N GLN A 36 79.29 -42.24 72.30
CA GLN A 36 79.52 -42.46 70.86
C GLN A 36 78.28 -42.97 70.10
N GLU A 37 77.42 -43.76 70.75
CA GLU A 37 76.12 -44.18 70.21
C GLU A 37 75.15 -42.99 70.11
N GLN A 38 75.07 -42.16 71.15
CA GLN A 38 74.27 -40.93 71.15
C GLN A 38 74.76 -39.90 70.11
N GLU A 39 76.08 -39.76 69.92
CA GLU A 39 76.66 -38.91 68.88
C GLU A 39 76.25 -39.39 67.47
N GLN A 40 76.27 -40.71 67.22
CA GLN A 40 75.79 -41.29 65.96
C GLN A 40 74.30 -41.02 65.72
N ILE A 41 73.47 -41.15 66.76
CA ILE A 41 72.02 -40.82 66.70
C ILE A 41 71.80 -39.32 66.45
N ILE A 42 72.59 -38.44 67.07
CA ILE A 42 72.52 -36.99 66.81
C ILE A 42 72.93 -36.66 65.37
N VAL A 43 73.92 -37.37 64.81
CA VAL A 43 74.36 -37.19 63.42
C VAL A 43 73.31 -37.70 62.43
N SER A 44 72.66 -38.84 62.67
CA SER A 44 71.56 -39.32 61.81
C SER A 44 70.35 -38.39 61.87
N LEU A 45 69.88 -38.01 63.06
CA LEU A 45 68.77 -37.06 63.21
C LEU A 45 69.03 -35.70 62.56
N ARG A 46 70.28 -35.19 62.60
CA ARG A 46 70.67 -33.98 61.86
C ARG A 46 70.63 -34.16 60.34
N ARG A 47 71.03 -35.34 59.84
CA ARG A 47 70.95 -35.67 58.40
C ARG A 47 69.50 -35.79 57.95
N ASP A 48 68.65 -36.41 58.74
CA ASP A 48 67.23 -36.60 58.44
C ASP A 48 66.47 -35.26 58.49
N LEU A 49 66.74 -34.41 59.49
CA LEU A 49 66.24 -33.04 59.53
C LEU A 49 66.67 -32.23 58.29
N ALA A 50 67.95 -32.28 57.90
CA ALA A 50 68.42 -31.60 56.69
C ALA A 50 67.70 -32.11 55.42
N GLY A 51 67.47 -33.43 55.32
CA GLY A 51 66.71 -34.04 54.23
C GLY A 51 65.22 -33.63 54.23
N MET A 52 64.60 -33.48 55.41
CA MET A 52 63.24 -32.95 55.54
C MET A 52 63.17 -31.46 55.18
N THR A 53 64.14 -30.64 55.61
CA THR A 53 64.21 -29.21 55.28
C THR A 53 64.39 -29.00 53.77
N ALA A 54 65.22 -29.80 53.10
CA ALA A 54 65.35 -29.77 51.64
C ALA A 54 64.00 -30.05 50.95
N ARG A 55 63.36 -31.19 51.30
CA ARG A 55 62.04 -31.56 50.74
C ARG A 55 60.96 -30.52 50.99
N LEU A 56 60.96 -29.87 52.16
CA LEU A 56 60.03 -28.77 52.47
C LEU A 56 60.31 -27.54 51.60
N SER A 57 61.58 -27.22 51.33
CA SER A 57 61.97 -26.15 50.40
C SER A 57 61.54 -26.45 48.96
N ASP A 58 61.70 -27.70 48.51
CA ASP A 58 61.29 -28.14 47.16
C ASP A 58 59.77 -28.02 47.01
N VAL A 59 59.00 -28.53 47.97
CA VAL A 59 57.52 -28.44 47.98
C VAL A 59 57.03 -26.99 48.09
N GLN A 60 57.72 -26.14 48.85
CA GLN A 60 57.42 -24.70 48.92
C GLN A 60 57.70 -23.99 47.59
N GLY A 61 58.78 -24.37 46.90
CA GLY A 61 59.09 -23.91 45.53
C GLY A 61 58.00 -24.31 44.54
N GLU A 62 57.68 -25.61 44.46
CA GLU A 62 56.60 -26.12 43.61
C GLU A 62 55.25 -25.44 43.88
N LEU A 63 54.90 -25.20 45.15
CA LEU A 63 53.65 -24.53 45.50
C LEU A 63 53.64 -23.07 45.03
N SER A 64 54.76 -22.35 45.18
CA SER A 64 54.94 -20.98 44.70
C SER A 64 54.84 -20.90 43.17
N GLU A 65 55.45 -21.85 42.44
CA GLU A 65 55.35 -21.91 40.98
C GLU A 65 53.93 -22.24 40.50
N LYS A 66 53.23 -23.18 41.16
CA LYS A 66 51.83 -23.52 40.86
C LYS A 66 50.91 -22.32 41.10
N GLN A 67 51.12 -21.56 42.17
CA GLN A 67 50.40 -20.32 42.45
C GLN A 67 50.69 -19.24 41.40
N LYS A 68 51.97 -19.01 41.07
CA LYS A 68 52.38 -18.07 40.02
C LYS A 68 51.74 -18.40 38.68
N HIS A 69 51.81 -19.67 38.25
CA HIS A 69 51.26 -20.08 36.95
C HIS A 69 49.72 -19.98 36.91
N ALA A 70 49.04 -20.27 38.01
CA ALA A 70 47.60 -20.04 38.12
C ALA A 70 47.23 -18.54 38.02
N LEU A 71 48.03 -17.66 38.63
CA LEU A 71 47.86 -16.21 38.51
C LEU A 71 48.12 -15.72 37.08
N GLU A 72 49.21 -16.14 36.44
CA GLU A 72 49.53 -15.82 35.04
C GLU A 72 48.41 -16.25 34.08
N LYS A 73 47.88 -17.47 34.26
CA LYS A 73 46.72 -17.96 33.49
C LYS A 73 45.47 -17.10 33.73
N SER A 74 45.17 -16.74 34.98
CA SER A 74 44.02 -15.88 35.30
C SER A 74 44.17 -14.49 34.66
N GLU A 75 45.37 -13.91 34.69
CA GLU A 75 45.65 -12.59 34.11
C GLU A 75 45.50 -12.60 32.58
N LEU A 76 45.92 -13.67 31.90
CA LEU A 76 45.66 -13.86 30.47
C LEU A 76 44.16 -13.92 30.17
N THR A 77 43.37 -14.72 30.91
CA THR A 77 41.91 -14.79 30.70
C THR A 77 41.21 -13.45 30.95
N ILE A 78 41.67 -12.66 31.93
CA ILE A 78 41.15 -11.30 32.19
C ILE A 78 41.51 -10.34 31.04
N ARG A 79 42.73 -10.44 30.47
CA ARG A 79 43.14 -9.66 29.28
C ARG A 79 42.34 -10.03 28.02
N GLU A 80 41.86 -11.26 27.91
CA GLU A 80 41.01 -11.70 26.78
C GLU A 80 39.58 -11.22 26.97
N GLN A 81 38.97 -11.49 28.13
CA GLN A 81 37.62 -11.01 28.47
C GLN A 81 37.50 -9.48 28.39
N THR A 82 38.53 -8.72 28.79
CA THR A 82 38.51 -7.25 28.66
C THR A 82 38.64 -6.75 27.22
N LYS A 83 39.26 -7.51 26.30
CA LYS A 83 39.20 -7.20 24.86
C LYS A 83 37.80 -7.44 24.31
N GLU A 84 37.21 -8.61 24.57
CA GLU A 84 35.85 -8.96 24.13
C GLU A 84 34.81 -7.97 24.67
N LEU A 85 34.94 -7.56 25.93
CA LEU A 85 34.07 -6.59 26.58
C LEU A 85 34.23 -5.17 25.99
N ASN A 86 35.43 -4.79 25.54
CA ASN A 86 35.64 -3.53 24.81
C ASN A 86 35.12 -3.59 23.36
N GLU A 87 35.28 -4.72 22.68
CA GLU A 87 34.68 -4.95 21.35
C GLU A 87 33.15 -4.92 21.38
N THR A 88 32.54 -5.58 22.36
CA THR A 88 31.08 -5.60 22.52
C THR A 88 30.54 -4.22 22.90
N ARG A 89 31.24 -3.47 23.77
CA ARG A 89 30.95 -2.04 24.00
C ARG A 89 31.02 -1.21 22.71
N LEU A 90 32.03 -1.40 21.86
CA LEU A 90 32.14 -0.69 20.58
C LEU A 90 31.02 -1.08 19.61
N LYS A 91 30.63 -2.36 19.58
CA LYS A 91 29.47 -2.86 18.79
C LYS A 91 28.16 -2.25 19.30
N LEU A 92 27.96 -2.15 20.61
CA LEU A 92 26.80 -1.50 21.24
C LEU A 92 26.76 0.01 20.97
N SER A 93 27.87 0.73 21.07
CA SER A 93 27.94 2.17 20.74
C SER A 93 27.49 2.43 19.31
N LYS A 94 27.97 1.64 18.35
CA LYS A 94 27.56 1.73 16.93
C LYS A 94 26.08 1.42 16.70
N LEU A 95 25.49 0.55 17.53
CA LEU A 95 24.05 0.28 17.48
C LEU A 95 23.23 1.44 18.08
N SER A 96 23.70 2.07 19.16
CA SER A 96 23.10 3.31 19.68
C SER A 96 23.11 4.40 18.61
N ASP A 97 24.27 4.66 18.00
CA ASP A 97 24.43 5.63 16.91
C ASP A 97 23.47 5.42 15.73
N ILE A 98 22.98 4.18 15.53
CA ILE A 98 22.00 3.82 14.49
C ILE A 98 20.57 4.03 15.00
N VAL A 99 20.26 3.59 16.23
CA VAL A 99 18.95 3.78 16.87
C VAL A 99 18.63 5.27 17.04
N ASP A 100 19.61 6.09 17.44
CA ASP A 100 19.45 7.53 17.61
C ASP A 100 19.14 8.21 16.25
N LYS A 101 19.85 7.81 15.17
CA LYS A 101 19.57 8.28 13.80
C LYS A 101 18.20 7.82 13.28
N GLN A 102 17.82 6.58 13.55
CA GLN A 102 16.51 6.05 13.18
C GLN A 102 15.37 6.76 13.94
N SER A 103 15.59 7.10 15.21
CA SER A 103 14.62 7.84 16.03
C SER A 103 14.41 9.25 15.47
N ALA A 104 15.47 9.99 15.16
CA ALA A 104 15.37 11.30 14.50
C ALA A 104 14.72 11.24 13.10
N GLN A 105 14.94 10.15 12.34
CA GLN A 105 14.24 9.90 11.08
C GLN A 105 12.74 9.62 11.29
N MET A 106 12.37 8.85 12.31
CA MET A 106 10.95 8.64 12.65
C MET A 106 10.26 9.93 13.09
N GLU A 107 10.91 10.77 13.90
CA GLU A 107 10.36 12.08 14.31
C GLU A 107 10.13 13.02 13.12
N THR A 108 11.08 13.11 12.19
CA THR A 108 10.92 13.96 10.99
C THR A 108 9.82 13.44 10.07
N LEU A 109 9.74 12.14 9.82
CA LEU A 109 8.64 11.52 9.06
C LEU A 109 7.28 11.68 9.75
N GLN A 110 7.22 11.59 11.09
CA GLN A 110 6.00 11.82 11.86
C GLN A 110 5.55 13.29 11.81
N SER A 111 6.51 14.22 11.87
CA SER A 111 6.29 15.65 11.60
C SER A 111 5.66 15.85 10.23
N ASP A 112 6.22 15.26 9.17
CA ASP A 112 5.79 15.53 7.80
C ASP A 112 4.46 14.81 7.46
N LEU A 113 4.22 13.64 8.05
CA LEU A 113 2.91 13.00 8.06
C LEU A 113 1.86 13.87 8.77
N SER A 114 2.20 14.58 9.85
CA SER A 114 1.27 15.49 10.53
C SER A 114 0.91 16.70 9.66
N LYS A 115 1.91 17.32 8.99
CA LYS A 115 1.70 18.41 8.02
C LYS A 115 0.82 17.96 6.85
N SER A 116 1.09 16.78 6.31
CA SER A 116 0.31 16.18 5.22
C SER A 116 -1.16 15.94 5.64
N LYS A 117 -1.40 15.37 6.83
CA LYS A 117 -2.76 15.21 7.38
C LYS A 117 -3.50 16.54 7.54
N ILE A 118 -2.83 17.59 8.03
CA ILE A 118 -3.42 18.94 8.14
C ILE A 118 -3.80 19.47 6.76
N LEU A 119 -2.93 19.33 5.76
CA LEU A 119 -3.17 19.78 4.39
C LEU A 119 -4.32 19.01 3.71
N VAL A 120 -4.40 17.69 3.90
CA VAL A 120 -5.53 16.87 3.43
C VAL A 120 -6.84 17.32 4.07
N ASN A 121 -6.86 17.59 5.37
CA ASN A 121 -8.07 18.10 6.06
C ASN A 121 -8.48 19.49 5.53
N GLN A 122 -7.53 20.36 5.20
CA GLN A 122 -7.80 21.67 4.57
C GLN A 122 -8.41 21.51 3.17
N TYR A 123 -7.87 20.59 2.35
CA TYR A 123 -8.44 20.31 1.03
C TYR A 123 -9.82 19.66 1.12
N GLN A 124 -10.07 18.76 2.07
CA GLN A 124 -11.40 18.19 2.28
C GLN A 124 -12.43 19.27 2.62
N LEU A 125 -12.12 20.17 3.56
CA LEU A 125 -13.01 21.28 3.91
C LEU A 125 -13.29 22.20 2.71
N LEU A 126 -12.29 22.42 1.84
CA LEU A 126 -12.48 23.19 0.61
C LEU A 126 -13.37 22.45 -0.41
N VAL A 127 -13.24 21.13 -0.54
CA VAL A 127 -14.11 20.29 -1.38
C VAL A 127 -15.56 20.33 -0.86
N ASP A 128 -15.76 20.18 0.45
CA ASP A 128 -17.07 20.23 1.08
C ASP A 128 -17.76 21.58 0.87
N GLN A 129 -17.01 22.68 0.98
CA GLN A 129 -17.49 24.03 0.65
C GLN A 129 -17.88 24.18 -0.83
N ARG A 130 -17.05 23.67 -1.75
CA ARG A 130 -17.33 23.71 -3.19
C ARG A 130 -18.55 22.87 -3.56
N GLN A 131 -18.75 21.72 -2.92
CA GLN A 131 -19.95 20.92 -3.12
C GLN A 131 -21.20 21.67 -2.65
N ALA A 132 -21.16 22.30 -1.46
CA ALA A 132 -22.28 23.10 -0.97
C ALA A 132 -22.63 24.30 -1.88
N ASP A 133 -21.65 24.92 -2.54
CA ASP A 133 -21.88 25.96 -3.55
C ASP A 133 -22.45 25.40 -4.85
N ILE A 134 -22.00 24.22 -5.31
CA ILE A 134 -22.58 23.52 -6.48
C ILE A 134 -24.06 23.18 -6.21
N ASP A 135 -24.38 22.64 -5.03
CA ASP A 135 -25.75 22.29 -4.63
C ASP A 135 -26.68 23.53 -4.60
N ARG A 136 -26.16 24.69 -4.16
CA ARG A 136 -26.88 25.97 -4.18
C ARG A 136 -27.12 26.48 -5.60
N LEU A 137 -26.08 26.44 -6.45
CA LEU A 137 -26.18 26.88 -7.85
C LEU A 137 -27.12 25.98 -8.66
N THR A 138 -27.11 24.67 -8.40
CA THR A 138 -28.01 23.70 -9.03
C THR A 138 -29.47 24.01 -8.68
N LYS A 139 -29.80 24.18 -7.40
CA LYS A 139 -31.15 24.58 -6.97
C LYS A 139 -31.61 25.89 -7.62
N SER A 140 -30.74 26.90 -7.70
CA SER A 140 -31.07 28.17 -8.36
C SER A 140 -31.14 28.07 -9.89
N LEU A 141 -30.59 27.02 -10.51
CA LEU A 141 -30.78 26.71 -11.92
C LEU A 141 -32.14 26.01 -12.12
N ASP A 142 -32.50 25.04 -11.27
CA ASP A 142 -33.79 24.36 -11.30
C ASP A 142 -34.96 25.33 -11.09
N GLU A 143 -34.85 26.25 -10.13
CA GLU A 143 -35.79 27.37 -9.93
C GLU A 143 -35.98 28.20 -11.20
N LYS A 144 -34.90 28.53 -11.92
CA LYS A 144 -34.98 29.30 -13.18
C LYS A 144 -35.55 28.46 -14.32
N ASN A 145 -35.23 27.17 -14.40
CA ASN A 145 -35.77 26.26 -15.40
C ASN A 145 -37.29 26.12 -15.24
N LEU A 146 -37.80 26.02 -14.01
CA LEU A 146 -39.24 26.02 -13.71
C LEU A 146 -39.92 27.33 -14.12
N VAL A 147 -39.26 28.48 -13.96
CA VAL A 147 -39.78 29.78 -14.44
C VAL A 147 -39.78 29.86 -15.97
N VAL A 148 -38.75 29.36 -16.64
CA VAL A 148 -38.69 29.28 -18.11
C VAL A 148 -39.80 28.38 -18.64
N GLU A 149 -39.99 27.19 -18.06
CA GLU A 149 -41.05 26.25 -18.48
C GLU A 149 -42.47 26.84 -18.28
N GLN A 150 -42.68 27.65 -17.23
CA GLN A 150 -43.93 28.40 -17.03
C GLN A 150 -44.12 29.48 -18.10
N VAL A 151 -43.08 30.25 -18.44
CA VAL A 151 -43.12 31.26 -19.50
C VAL A 151 -43.35 30.62 -20.88
N GLU A 152 -42.75 29.47 -21.17
CA GLU A 152 -43.00 28.72 -22.41
C GLU A 152 -44.45 28.24 -22.50
N LYS A 153 -45.03 27.74 -21.39
CA LYS A 153 -46.46 27.37 -21.32
C LYS A 153 -47.39 28.57 -21.53
N ILE A 154 -47.03 29.76 -21.02
CA ILE A 154 -47.79 31.00 -21.28
C ILE A 154 -47.68 31.39 -22.76
N ASN A 155 -46.46 31.49 -23.30
CA ASN A 155 -46.20 31.83 -24.71
C ASN A 155 -46.89 30.86 -25.68
N HIS A 156 -46.95 29.56 -25.35
CA HIS A 156 -47.65 28.57 -26.16
C HIS A 156 -49.18 28.79 -26.14
N ASN A 157 -49.75 29.13 -24.99
CA ASN A 157 -51.18 29.47 -24.89
C ASN A 157 -51.51 30.78 -25.61
N GLU A 158 -50.67 31.81 -25.50
CA GLU A 158 -50.82 33.05 -26.28
C GLU A 158 -50.67 32.81 -27.79
N GLY A 159 -49.71 31.95 -28.20
CA GLY A 159 -49.56 31.49 -29.58
C GLY A 159 -50.78 30.75 -30.11
N ARG A 160 -51.43 29.93 -29.27
CA ARG A 160 -52.69 29.25 -29.63
C ARG A 160 -53.85 30.23 -29.74
N ILE A 161 -54.03 31.14 -28.77
CA ILE A 161 -55.10 32.16 -28.78
C ILE A 161 -54.95 33.09 -29.99
N THR A 162 -53.73 33.54 -30.30
CA THR A 162 -53.48 34.38 -31.48
C THR A 162 -53.71 33.63 -32.79
N HIS A 163 -53.37 32.34 -32.88
CA HIS A 163 -53.71 31.50 -34.03
C HIS A 163 -55.23 31.32 -34.21
N GLU A 164 -55.96 31.06 -33.12
CA GLU A 164 -57.42 30.94 -33.11
C GLU A 164 -58.10 32.26 -33.56
N LEU A 165 -57.65 33.41 -33.03
CA LEU A 165 -58.13 34.74 -33.42
C LEU A 165 -57.83 35.07 -34.90
N VAL A 166 -56.65 34.69 -35.42
CA VAL A 166 -56.30 34.85 -36.85
C VAL A 166 -57.18 33.96 -37.73
N SER A 167 -57.46 32.72 -37.31
CA SER A 167 -58.35 31.79 -38.02
C SER A 167 -59.78 32.33 -38.10
N ILE A 168 -60.34 32.79 -36.98
CA ILE A 168 -61.66 33.44 -36.92
C ILE A 168 -61.68 34.71 -37.79
N GLY A 169 -60.63 35.53 -37.72
CA GLY A 169 -60.48 36.73 -38.56
C GLY A 169 -60.48 36.43 -40.06
N ALA A 170 -59.90 35.30 -40.47
CA ALA A 170 -59.94 34.82 -41.85
C ALA A 170 -61.34 34.31 -42.25
N GLN A 171 -61.99 33.52 -41.39
CA GLN A 171 -63.36 33.02 -41.60
C GLN A 171 -64.36 34.18 -41.75
N CYS A 172 -64.38 35.12 -40.81
CA CYS A 172 -65.24 36.30 -40.87
C CYS A 172 -64.91 37.27 -42.03
N LYS A 173 -63.82 37.05 -42.78
CA LYS A 173 -63.56 37.73 -44.07
C LYS A 173 -64.15 36.91 -45.23
N GLY A 174 -63.93 35.60 -45.24
CA GLY A 174 -64.50 34.68 -46.22
C GLY A 174 -66.03 34.73 -46.26
N GLU A 175 -66.70 34.58 -45.11
CA GLU A 175 -68.16 34.59 -45.00
C GLU A 175 -68.80 35.87 -45.52
N ARG A 176 -68.19 37.04 -45.30
CA ARG A 176 -68.70 38.32 -45.83
C ARG A 176 -68.59 38.41 -47.34
N HIS A 177 -67.54 37.85 -47.93
CA HIS A 177 -67.45 37.71 -49.39
C HIS A 177 -68.47 36.70 -49.92
N GLU A 178 -68.66 35.56 -49.25
CA GLU A 178 -69.61 34.52 -49.65
C GLU A 178 -71.07 34.99 -49.55
N GLN A 179 -71.47 35.67 -48.47
CA GLN A 179 -72.78 36.33 -48.35
C GLN A 179 -73.01 37.39 -49.43
N THR A 180 -71.96 38.13 -49.82
CA THR A 180 -72.04 39.11 -50.91
C THR A 180 -72.23 38.42 -52.26
N ILE A 181 -71.50 37.34 -52.52
CA ILE A 181 -71.64 36.50 -53.72
C ILE A 181 -73.01 35.82 -53.75
N GLY A 182 -73.55 35.41 -52.60
CA GLY A 182 -74.91 34.88 -52.44
C GLY A 182 -75.96 35.89 -52.91
N ARG A 183 -75.97 37.09 -52.35
CA ARG A 183 -76.88 38.18 -52.75
C ARG A 183 -76.73 38.57 -54.23
N GLN A 184 -75.52 38.54 -54.77
CA GLN A 184 -75.27 38.76 -56.20
C GLN A 184 -75.87 37.64 -57.07
N ARG A 185 -75.74 36.36 -56.65
CA ARG A 185 -76.37 35.21 -57.33
C ARG A 185 -77.90 35.26 -57.24
N GLU A 186 -78.45 35.66 -56.11
CA GLU A 186 -79.90 35.87 -55.91
C GLU A 186 -80.43 36.97 -56.83
N ALA A 187 -79.81 38.15 -56.85
CA ALA A 187 -80.20 39.25 -57.75
C ALA A 187 -80.03 38.88 -59.23
N LEU A 188 -79.00 38.09 -59.60
CA LEU A 188 -78.84 37.56 -60.95
C LEU A 188 -79.91 36.52 -61.31
N ASN A 189 -80.36 35.70 -60.35
CA ASN A 189 -81.45 34.75 -60.54
C ASN A 189 -82.81 35.45 -60.65
N GLU A 190 -83.04 36.52 -59.87
CA GLU A 190 -84.21 37.39 -60.02
C GLU A 190 -84.23 38.08 -61.39
N LEU A 191 -83.10 38.66 -61.82
CA LEU A 191 -82.95 39.23 -63.17
C LEU A 191 -83.22 38.19 -64.26
N ARG A 192 -82.70 36.96 -64.12
CA ARG A 192 -82.97 35.86 -65.06
C ARG A 192 -84.42 35.42 -65.06
N ALA A 193 -85.08 35.36 -63.90
CA ALA A 193 -86.51 35.07 -63.81
C ALA A 193 -87.37 36.17 -64.44
N ARG A 194 -86.97 37.43 -64.28
CA ARG A 194 -87.61 38.62 -64.87
C ARG A 194 -87.39 38.73 -66.38
N ILE A 195 -86.22 38.33 -66.87
CA ILE A 195 -85.97 38.14 -68.31
C ILE A 195 -86.86 37.01 -68.84
N LYS A 196 -86.91 35.86 -68.15
CA LYS A 196 -87.74 34.71 -68.55
C LYS A 196 -89.24 35.04 -68.60
N SER A 197 -89.76 35.88 -67.70
CA SER A 197 -91.15 36.34 -67.76
C SER A 197 -91.39 37.36 -68.88
N LEU A 198 -90.41 38.20 -69.22
CA LEU A 198 -90.46 39.06 -70.41
C LEU A 198 -90.37 38.26 -71.72
N GLU A 199 -89.63 37.15 -71.73
CA GLU A 199 -89.59 36.19 -72.85
C GLU A 199 -90.94 35.47 -73.02
N GLN A 200 -91.61 35.09 -71.93
CA GLN A 200 -92.98 34.54 -71.97
C GLN A 200 -94.05 35.54 -72.45
N LEU A 201 -93.79 36.85 -72.37
CA LEU A 201 -94.67 37.91 -72.87
C LEU A 201 -94.36 38.33 -74.32
N ARG A 202 -93.45 37.64 -75.01
CA ARG A 202 -93.06 37.93 -76.39
C ARG A 202 -93.97 37.20 -77.40
N PRO A 203 -94.61 37.90 -78.35
CA PRO A 203 -95.50 37.26 -79.32
C PRO A 203 -94.72 36.35 -80.29
N VAL A 204 -95.30 35.17 -80.58
CA VAL A 204 -94.69 34.13 -81.42
C VAL A 204 -94.94 34.40 -82.90
N ASN A 205 -93.86 34.59 -83.67
CA ASN A 205 -93.88 34.44 -85.13
C ASN A 205 -93.53 32.98 -85.50
N PRO A 206 -94.34 32.27 -86.32
CA PRO A 206 -94.15 30.85 -86.58
C PRO A 206 -93.34 30.56 -87.86
N SER A 207 -92.36 29.65 -87.79
CA SER A 207 -91.93 28.85 -88.96
C SER A 207 -91.12 27.59 -88.56
N TYR A 208 -90.97 26.69 -89.54
CA TYR A 208 -90.11 25.49 -89.57
C TYR A 208 -90.36 24.36 -88.57
N GLU A 209 -90.23 24.55 -87.25
CA GLU A 209 -90.08 23.40 -86.32
C GLU A 209 -91.33 22.51 -86.20
N LYS A 210 -92.53 23.07 -86.43
CA LYS A 210 -93.78 22.30 -86.55
C LYS A 210 -93.78 21.27 -87.70
N VAL A 211 -92.89 21.39 -88.68
CA VAL A 211 -92.69 20.39 -89.75
C VAL A 211 -91.78 19.26 -89.29
N LEU A 212 -90.79 19.56 -88.42
CA LEU A 212 -89.80 18.58 -87.95
C LEU A 212 -90.38 17.63 -86.89
N GLN A 213 -91.25 18.15 -86.01
CA GLN A 213 -91.83 17.38 -84.90
C GLN A 213 -92.68 16.18 -85.38
N GLN A 214 -93.30 16.28 -86.57
CA GLN A 214 -94.07 15.21 -87.20
C GLN A 214 -93.20 14.05 -87.72
N VAL A 215 -91.89 14.27 -87.93
CA VAL A 215 -90.96 13.27 -88.48
C VAL A 215 -90.25 12.46 -87.38
N VAL A 216 -90.08 13.03 -86.18
CA VAL A 216 -89.36 12.38 -85.06
C VAL A 216 -90.26 11.41 -84.29
N LEU A 217 -91.53 11.78 -84.06
CA LEU A 217 -92.50 10.91 -83.36
C LEU A 217 -92.70 9.57 -84.07
N LEU A 218 -92.62 9.54 -85.40
CA LEU A 218 -92.78 8.33 -86.23
C LEU A 218 -91.54 7.42 -86.29
N LYS A 219 -90.49 7.66 -85.48
CA LYS A 219 -89.19 6.98 -85.64
C LYS A 219 -88.55 6.31 -84.41
N ARG A 220 -89.17 6.30 -83.23
CA ARG A 220 -88.60 5.52 -82.09
C ARG A 220 -89.55 4.86 -81.09
N GLU A 221 -90.79 4.57 -81.47
CA GLU A 221 -91.56 3.48 -80.82
C GLU A 221 -91.01 2.07 -81.16
N LEU A 222 -90.03 1.97 -82.07
CA LEU A 222 -89.56 0.73 -82.67
C LEU A 222 -88.29 0.08 -82.04
N ALA A 223 -87.68 0.68 -81.02
CA ALA A 223 -86.60 0.05 -80.25
C ALA A 223 -86.37 0.77 -78.91
N GLU A 224 -86.24 0.10 -77.77
CA GLU A 224 -86.28 -1.34 -77.41
C GLU A 224 -86.45 -1.33 -75.86
N LEU A 225 -87.17 -2.21 -75.15
CA LEU A 225 -87.28 -3.67 -75.23
C LEU A 225 -85.94 -4.45 -75.24
N ARG A 226 -84.87 -3.77 -74.82
CA ARG A 226 -83.76 -4.32 -74.03
C ARG A 226 -83.88 -3.65 -72.65
N ALA A 227 -84.33 -4.29 -71.56
CA ALA A 227 -83.94 -5.58 -70.98
C ALA A 227 -82.44 -5.61 -70.60
N ARG A 228 -82.03 -6.05 -69.40
CA ARG A 228 -82.78 -6.55 -68.21
C ARG A 228 -81.79 -6.74 -67.03
N GLN A 229 -82.22 -6.51 -65.78
CA GLN A 229 -81.68 -7.15 -64.54
C GLN A 229 -80.17 -6.85 -64.24
N ALA A 230 -79.50 -7.27 -63.15
CA ALA A 230 -79.81 -8.14 -62.00
C ALA A 230 -79.19 -7.63 -60.66
N LEU A 231 -79.09 -8.46 -59.61
CA LEU A 231 -78.77 -8.11 -58.20
C LEU A 231 -77.46 -8.82 -57.63
N PRO A 232 -77.31 -9.39 -56.39
CA PRO A 232 -76.19 -9.08 -55.45
C PRO A 232 -75.44 -10.30 -54.77
N ASP A 233 -74.85 -10.10 -53.55
CA ASP A 233 -74.74 -11.03 -52.36
C ASP A 233 -73.38 -11.53 -51.73
N ASP A 234 -73.34 -11.53 -50.36
CA ASP A 234 -72.79 -12.47 -49.31
C ASP A 234 -71.29 -12.68 -48.80
N ILE A 235 -71.11 -13.57 -47.77
CA ILE A 235 -70.04 -13.72 -46.69
C ILE A 235 -69.74 -15.24 -46.31
N PRO A 236 -69.12 -15.79 -45.19
CA PRO A 236 -68.54 -15.36 -43.85
C PRO A 236 -67.12 -16.02 -43.47
N TYR A 237 -66.61 -16.56 -42.28
CA TYR A 237 -66.94 -16.80 -40.82
C TYR A 237 -65.72 -17.25 -39.88
N LEU A 238 -65.73 -16.90 -38.56
CA LEU A 238 -65.43 -17.62 -37.23
C LEU A 238 -64.18 -18.54 -36.80
N THR A 239 -63.56 -18.26 -35.61
CA THR A 239 -63.15 -19.07 -34.35
C THR A 239 -62.23 -20.37 -34.31
N THR A 240 -61.58 -20.95 -33.22
CA THR A 240 -61.06 -20.66 -31.80
C THR A 240 -60.22 -21.85 -31.14
N THR A 241 -59.64 -21.70 -29.91
CA THR A 241 -59.24 -22.72 -28.82
C THR A 241 -57.88 -23.51 -28.91
N SER A 242 -57.22 -24.19 -27.90
CA SER A 242 -57.39 -24.57 -26.43
C SER A 242 -56.04 -24.88 -25.65
N GLY A 243 -55.96 -25.71 -24.55
CA GLY A 243 -54.79 -25.89 -23.59
C GLY A 243 -54.40 -27.31 -23.00
N PRO A 244 -53.50 -27.48 -21.97
CA PRO A 244 -52.51 -28.63 -21.82
C PRO A 244 -52.30 -29.43 -20.46
N ASN A 245 -51.39 -30.46 -20.38
CA ASN A 245 -50.74 -31.17 -19.20
C ASN A 245 -49.75 -32.35 -19.66
N SER A 246 -48.91 -33.18 -18.92
CA SER A 246 -48.24 -33.27 -17.57
C SER A 246 -47.30 -34.54 -17.34
N ILE A 247 -46.37 -34.57 -16.32
CA ILE A 247 -45.60 -35.71 -15.61
C ILE A 247 -44.55 -36.63 -16.37
N GLN A 248 -43.59 -37.51 -15.87
CA GLN A 248 -42.94 -38.05 -14.59
C GLN A 248 -41.53 -38.77 -14.94
N GLN A 249 -40.66 -39.59 -14.25
CA GLN A 249 -40.39 -40.29 -12.93
C GLN A 249 -38.92 -40.95 -12.79
N GLN A 250 -38.32 -41.15 -11.56
CA GLN A 250 -37.24 -42.14 -11.09
C GLN A 250 -35.80 -42.24 -11.75
N SER A 251 -34.70 -43.00 -11.38
CA SER A 251 -34.00 -43.71 -10.22
C SER A 251 -32.61 -44.32 -10.69
N GLN A 252 -31.63 -44.99 -10.00
CA GLN A 252 -30.92 -44.96 -8.67
C GLN A 252 -29.69 -45.97 -8.53
N ARG A 253 -28.56 -45.63 -7.83
CA ARG A 253 -27.55 -46.50 -7.04
C ARG A 253 -26.57 -47.50 -7.80
N GLN A 254 -25.45 -48.11 -7.29
CA GLN A 254 -24.54 -48.03 -6.08
C GLN A 254 -23.02 -48.46 -6.32
N SER A 255 -22.23 -49.07 -5.36
CA SER A 255 -20.72 -49.12 -5.36
C SER A 255 -19.96 -50.20 -4.49
N THR A 256 -18.59 -50.34 -4.59
CA THR A 256 -17.51 -50.88 -3.64
C THR A 256 -16.83 -52.30 -3.78
N ALA A 257 -15.76 -52.66 -2.99
CA ALA A 257 -14.63 -53.63 -3.29
C ALA A 257 -13.89 -54.37 -2.07
N THR A 258 -12.58 -54.79 -2.19
CA THR A 258 -11.53 -55.35 -1.19
C THR A 258 -11.39 -56.94 -1.07
N THR A 259 -10.39 -57.73 -0.53
CA THR A 259 -9.17 -57.71 0.40
C THR A 259 -8.22 -58.99 0.30
N VAL A 260 -7.25 -59.27 1.25
CA VAL A 260 -6.46 -60.56 1.57
C VAL A 260 -4.97 -60.67 0.97
N ARG A 261 -3.85 -61.37 1.40
CA ARG A 261 -3.44 -62.59 2.25
C ARG A 261 -2.05 -62.50 3.04
N GLN A 262 -1.27 -63.60 3.26
CA GLN A 262 -0.10 -63.83 4.21
C GLN A 262 0.85 -65.06 3.85
N SER A 263 2.04 -65.29 4.50
CA SER A 263 2.79 -66.60 4.71
C SER A 263 4.13 -66.56 5.54
N SER A 264 4.72 -67.73 5.96
CA SER A 264 5.86 -67.92 6.95
C SER A 264 6.78 -69.18 6.73
N SER A 265 7.95 -69.39 7.43
CA SER A 265 8.68 -70.71 7.58
C SER A 265 9.87 -70.78 8.61
N ALA A 266 10.44 -71.98 8.93
CA ALA A 266 11.61 -72.29 9.81
C ALA A 266 12.25 -73.72 9.59
N THR A 267 13.51 -74.04 10.05
CA THR A 267 14.22 -75.39 10.09
C THR A 267 15.68 -75.33 10.70
N ILE A 268 16.48 -76.39 10.96
CA ILE A 268 16.52 -77.35 12.13
C ILE A 268 17.89 -78.16 12.29
N HIS A 269 18.20 -78.66 13.52
CA HIS A 269 19.13 -79.75 14.02
C HIS A 269 20.62 -80.02 13.62
N SER A 270 21.46 -80.41 14.63
CA SER A 270 22.64 -81.33 14.57
C SER A 270 23.08 -81.80 15.99
N GLU A 271 23.75 -82.95 16.18
CA GLU A 271 23.99 -83.60 17.50
C GLU A 271 25.48 -83.81 17.92
N GLN A 272 25.75 -83.58 19.22
CA GLN A 272 26.86 -84.03 20.07
C GLN A 272 26.29 -84.36 21.50
N PRO A 273 27.03 -84.64 22.58
CA PRO A 273 26.41 -85.14 23.82
C PRO A 273 25.52 -84.05 24.50
N PRO A 274 24.23 -84.33 24.78
CA PRO A 274 23.17 -83.31 24.84
C PRO A 274 23.21 -82.37 26.05
N GLN A 275 24.05 -82.63 27.07
CA GLN A 275 24.29 -81.65 28.14
C GLN A 275 25.46 -80.72 27.79
N ALA A 276 26.59 -81.27 27.33
CA ALA A 276 27.74 -80.45 26.96
C ALA A 276 27.46 -79.60 25.72
N GLN A 277 26.80 -80.18 24.70
CA GLN A 277 26.40 -79.46 23.50
C GLN A 277 25.40 -78.34 23.83
N LYS A 278 24.35 -78.63 24.62
CA LYS A 278 23.41 -77.60 25.06
C LYS A 278 24.09 -76.48 25.84
N ILE A 279 25.05 -76.80 26.71
CA ILE A 279 25.85 -75.78 27.43
C ILE A 279 26.74 -74.98 26.47
N ILE A 280 27.24 -75.58 25.38
CA ILE A 280 27.99 -74.87 24.34
C ILE A 280 27.08 -73.96 23.52
N GLU A 281 25.88 -74.42 23.13
CA GLU A 281 24.86 -73.64 22.43
C GLU A 281 24.31 -72.49 23.28
N GLU A 282 24.03 -72.75 24.56
CA GLU A 282 23.59 -71.75 25.54
C GLU A 282 24.69 -70.70 25.79
N ARG A 283 25.96 -71.12 25.87
CA ARG A 283 27.12 -70.19 25.93
C ARG A 283 27.34 -69.43 24.63
N ALA A 284 27.11 -70.05 23.47
CA ALA A 284 27.20 -69.40 22.17
C ALA A 284 26.11 -68.34 22.00
N ALA A 285 24.86 -68.66 22.34
CA ALA A 285 23.74 -67.72 22.36
C ALA A 285 23.96 -66.58 23.39
N HIS A 286 24.54 -66.88 24.56
CA HIS A 286 24.92 -65.85 25.52
C HIS A 286 26.07 -64.96 25.02
N ALA A 287 27.06 -65.51 24.31
CA ALA A 287 28.11 -64.72 23.68
C ALA A 287 27.58 -63.85 22.52
N GLU A 288 26.72 -64.40 21.66
CA GLU A 288 26.09 -63.70 20.54
C GLU A 288 25.16 -62.57 21.02
N THR A 289 24.34 -62.82 22.05
CA THR A 289 23.51 -61.76 22.67
C THR A 289 24.35 -60.71 23.39
N MET A 290 25.44 -61.09 24.07
CA MET A 290 26.35 -60.12 24.70
C MET A 290 27.08 -59.25 23.67
N ASN A 291 27.56 -59.85 22.56
CA ASN A 291 28.15 -59.13 21.44
C ASN A 291 27.13 -58.17 20.80
N SER A 292 25.90 -58.63 20.58
CA SER A 292 24.81 -57.82 20.02
C SER A 292 24.48 -56.60 20.90
N LEU A 293 24.47 -56.78 22.23
CA LEU A 293 24.29 -55.68 23.19
C LEU A 293 25.47 -54.71 23.18
N GLN A 294 26.71 -55.21 23.11
CA GLN A 294 27.91 -54.36 22.98
C GLN A 294 27.90 -53.54 21.69
N SER A 295 27.54 -54.14 20.54
CA SER A 295 27.40 -53.44 19.27
C SER A 295 26.31 -52.36 19.31
N SER A 296 25.22 -52.60 20.05
CA SER A 296 24.16 -51.60 20.28
C SER A 296 24.65 -50.45 21.18
N ASP A 297 25.38 -50.75 22.26
CA ASP A 297 26.01 -49.75 23.14
C ASP A 297 27.02 -48.86 22.38
N GLU A 298 27.86 -49.44 21.53
CA GLU A 298 28.82 -48.71 20.69
C GLU A 298 28.11 -47.82 19.66
N LEU A 299 27.07 -48.33 19.01
CA LEU A 299 26.26 -47.56 18.06
C LEU A 299 25.54 -46.39 18.78
N GLN A 300 25.01 -46.60 19.99
CA GLN A 300 24.46 -45.52 20.82
C GLN A 300 25.53 -44.47 21.17
N SER A 301 26.68 -44.88 21.70
CA SER A 301 27.75 -43.94 22.08
C SER A 301 28.29 -43.13 20.89
N THR A 302 28.47 -43.78 19.74
CA THR A 302 28.91 -43.09 18.50
C THR A 302 27.83 -42.19 17.90
N PHE A 303 26.54 -42.55 18.02
CA PHE A 303 25.42 -41.69 17.64
C PHE A 303 25.30 -40.45 18.54
N THR A 304 25.31 -40.64 19.87
CA THR A 304 25.27 -39.55 20.85
C THR A 304 26.44 -38.59 20.67
N ARG A 305 27.67 -39.10 20.48
CA ARG A 305 28.85 -38.27 20.18
C ARG A 305 28.66 -37.46 18.90
N LYS A 306 28.16 -38.07 17.81
CA LYS A 306 27.87 -37.36 16.56
C LYS A 306 26.79 -36.30 16.72
N LEU A 307 25.74 -36.54 17.52
CA LEU A 307 24.72 -35.54 17.80
C LEU A 307 25.26 -34.37 18.62
N MET A 308 26.05 -34.62 19.67
CA MET A 308 26.68 -33.55 20.47
C MET A 308 27.56 -32.66 19.58
N ASN A 309 28.38 -33.26 18.71
CA ASN A 309 29.22 -32.54 17.75
C ASN A 309 28.42 -31.78 16.66
N LEU A 310 27.19 -32.22 16.31
CA LEU A 310 26.31 -31.53 15.35
C LEU A 310 25.45 -30.44 15.99
N LEU A 311 25.43 -30.38 17.32
CA LEU A 311 24.60 -29.47 18.11
C LEU A 311 25.45 -28.48 18.93
N ASP A 312 26.77 -28.47 18.78
CA ASP A 312 27.75 -27.71 19.57
C ASP A 312 27.46 -27.85 21.09
N ILE A 313 27.72 -29.05 21.62
CA ILE A 313 27.57 -29.38 23.05
C ILE A 313 28.90 -29.92 23.59
N ASP A 314 29.79 -29.00 23.97
CA ASP A 314 31.14 -29.25 24.47
C ASP A 314 31.18 -29.71 25.94
N ASP A 315 30.35 -30.70 26.30
CA ASP A 315 30.29 -31.25 27.66
C ASP A 315 30.57 -32.77 27.66
N ASP A 316 31.85 -33.11 27.72
CA ASP A 316 32.34 -34.51 27.83
C ASP A 316 31.75 -35.27 29.03
N SER A 317 31.23 -34.58 30.07
CA SER A 317 30.59 -35.24 31.21
C SER A 317 29.24 -35.90 30.86
N LEU A 318 28.65 -35.52 29.72
CA LEU A 318 27.44 -36.15 29.18
C LEU A 318 27.73 -37.43 28.39
N LEU A 319 28.98 -37.65 27.98
CA LEU A 319 29.35 -38.76 27.10
C LEU A 319 29.76 -40.01 27.89
N ASN A 320 28.79 -40.75 28.42
CA ASN A 320 29.07 -42.06 29.03
C ASN A 320 29.41 -43.10 27.94
N VAL A 321 30.70 -43.44 27.82
CA VAL A 321 31.23 -44.43 26.85
C VAL A 321 31.18 -45.87 27.38
N THR A 322 30.77 -46.10 28.63
CA THR A 322 30.80 -47.45 29.21
C THR A 322 29.65 -48.33 28.71
N PRO A 323 29.92 -49.57 28.22
CA PRO A 323 28.87 -50.51 27.83
C PRO A 323 28.12 -51.04 29.05
N LEU A 324 26.78 -51.00 29.01
CA LEU A 324 25.95 -51.51 30.10
C LEU A 324 26.20 -52.99 30.39
N ALA A 325 26.65 -53.75 29.40
CA ALA A 325 26.99 -55.17 29.54
C ALA A 325 28.02 -55.47 30.64
N THR A 326 28.97 -54.57 30.92
CA THR A 326 30.07 -54.81 31.88
C THR A 326 29.86 -54.23 33.28
N LEU A 327 28.85 -53.38 33.49
CA LEU A 327 28.58 -52.73 34.78
C LEU A 327 27.80 -53.63 35.75
N ARG A 328 28.02 -53.44 37.07
CA ARG A 328 27.18 -54.04 38.12
C ARG A 328 25.79 -53.40 38.15
N THR A 329 24.83 -54.06 38.78
CA THR A 329 23.41 -53.61 38.82
C THR A 329 23.21 -52.23 39.43
N THR A 330 23.98 -51.86 40.45
CA THR A 330 24.02 -50.50 41.02
C THR A 330 24.53 -49.48 39.99
N ASP A 331 25.65 -49.81 39.37
CA ASP A 331 26.42 -48.90 38.52
C ASP A 331 25.66 -48.64 37.19
N ARG A 332 24.91 -49.65 36.71
CA ARG A 332 23.97 -49.55 35.59
C ARG A 332 22.88 -48.49 35.77
N TYR A 333 22.34 -48.31 36.99
CA TYR A 333 21.31 -47.31 37.23
C TYR A 333 21.85 -45.88 37.03
N VAL A 334 23.05 -45.61 37.54
CA VAL A 334 23.74 -44.32 37.37
C VAL A 334 24.06 -44.07 35.88
N ALA A 335 24.55 -45.09 35.16
CA ALA A 335 24.82 -44.98 33.73
C ALA A 335 23.55 -44.70 32.90
N LEU A 336 22.42 -45.33 33.23
CA LEU A 336 21.12 -45.05 32.61
C LEU A 336 20.64 -43.62 32.89
N GLN A 337 20.72 -43.17 34.14
CA GLN A 337 20.33 -41.81 34.54
C GLN A 337 21.18 -40.74 33.83
N GLN A 338 22.48 -41.00 33.66
CA GLN A 338 23.38 -40.12 32.91
C GLN A 338 23.02 -40.10 31.41
N ARG A 339 22.82 -41.26 30.76
CA ARG A 339 22.36 -41.33 29.35
C ARG A 339 21.00 -40.64 29.15
N GLN A 340 20.08 -40.76 30.10
CA GLN A 340 18.79 -40.06 30.06
C GLN A 340 18.99 -38.53 30.12
N ARG A 341 19.80 -38.02 31.07
CA ARG A 341 20.14 -36.60 31.18
C ARG A 341 20.77 -36.04 29.89
N THR A 342 21.66 -36.81 29.25
CA THR A 342 22.25 -36.44 27.96
C THR A 342 21.18 -36.34 26.86
N ASN A 343 20.25 -37.29 26.79
CA ASN A 343 19.12 -37.23 25.85
C ASN A 343 18.19 -36.04 26.12
N GLU A 344 17.90 -35.71 27.39
CA GLU A 344 17.09 -34.55 27.78
C GLU A 344 17.73 -33.23 27.31
N ILE A 345 19.06 -33.07 27.48
CA ILE A 345 19.81 -31.89 27.02
C ILE A 345 19.85 -31.82 25.48
N LEU A 346 20.04 -32.96 24.81
CA LEU A 346 19.99 -33.05 23.34
C LEU A 346 18.63 -32.64 22.79
N ILE A 347 17.53 -33.11 23.40
CA ILE A 347 16.15 -32.73 23.04
C ILE A 347 15.97 -31.22 23.23
N GLN A 348 16.32 -30.67 24.39
CA GLN A 348 16.20 -29.23 24.66
C GLN A 348 16.97 -28.38 23.62
N LYS A 349 18.20 -28.76 23.26
CA LYS A 349 19.00 -28.06 22.24
C LYS A 349 18.33 -28.14 20.85
N ILE A 350 17.74 -29.29 20.50
CA ILE A 350 16.97 -29.47 19.25
C ILE A 350 15.69 -28.62 19.26
N GLU A 351 14.97 -28.54 20.36
CA GLU A 351 13.75 -27.72 20.46
C GLU A 351 14.04 -26.22 20.40
N MET A 352 15.11 -25.75 21.07
CA MET A 352 15.61 -24.37 20.92
C MET A 352 15.98 -24.05 19.45
N LEU A 353 16.60 -24.99 18.74
CA LEU A 353 16.93 -24.82 17.32
C LEU A 353 15.68 -24.84 16.43
N ARG A 354 14.68 -25.68 16.73
CA ARG A 354 13.37 -25.70 16.07
C ARG A 354 12.65 -24.36 16.21
N GLU A 355 12.58 -23.82 17.42
CA GLU A 355 11.98 -22.48 17.65
C GLU A 355 12.77 -21.36 16.97
N ARG A 356 14.12 -21.43 16.99
CA ARG A 356 14.95 -20.45 16.27
C ARG A 356 14.75 -20.54 14.75
N LEU A 357 14.40 -21.72 14.23
CA LEU A 357 14.05 -21.92 12.83
C LEU A 357 12.67 -21.36 12.50
N THR A 358 11.61 -21.70 13.24
CA THR A 358 10.25 -21.20 12.96
C THR A 358 10.17 -19.68 13.01
N ARG A 359 10.81 -19.04 13.99
CA ARG A 359 10.90 -17.56 14.08
C ARG A 359 11.64 -16.94 12.88
N LYS A 360 12.60 -17.65 12.29
CA LYS A 360 13.27 -17.22 11.04
C LYS A 360 12.40 -17.44 9.82
N GLU A 361 11.65 -18.53 9.74
CA GLU A 361 10.67 -18.79 8.66
C GLU A 361 9.51 -17.79 8.69
N GLU A 362 9.09 -17.35 9.87
CA GLU A 362 8.11 -16.25 10.05
C GLU A 362 8.68 -14.93 9.51
N LEU A 363 9.89 -14.54 9.95
CA LEU A 363 10.57 -13.34 9.47
C LEU A 363 10.82 -13.36 7.95
N LEU A 364 11.20 -14.51 7.38
CA LEU A 364 11.35 -14.67 5.93
C LEU A 364 10.02 -14.50 5.20
N ARG A 365 8.91 -15.08 5.72
CA ARG A 365 7.57 -14.89 5.16
C ARG A 365 7.08 -13.44 5.24
N ASP A 366 7.55 -12.65 6.20
CA ASP A 366 7.26 -11.22 6.24
C ASP A 366 8.10 -10.44 5.21
N TYR A 367 9.38 -10.75 5.03
CA TYR A 367 10.18 -10.20 3.93
C TYR A 367 9.62 -10.57 2.54
N GLU A 368 9.06 -11.77 2.37
CA GLU A 368 8.37 -12.17 1.12
C GLU A 368 7.12 -11.31 0.85
N LYS A 369 6.32 -10.99 1.88
CA LYS A 369 5.17 -10.07 1.77
C LYS A 369 5.63 -8.67 1.38
N ASP A 370 6.70 -8.16 2.00
CA ASP A 370 7.23 -6.82 1.72
C ASP A 370 7.88 -6.72 0.33
N LEU A 371 8.57 -7.76 -0.13
CA LEU A 371 9.01 -7.89 -1.52
C LEU A 371 7.82 -7.91 -2.50
N GLY A 372 6.71 -8.53 -2.10
CA GLY A 372 5.43 -8.49 -2.83
C GLY A 372 4.86 -7.07 -2.95
N LYS A 373 4.80 -6.32 -1.83
CA LYS A 373 4.39 -4.90 -1.82
C LYS A 373 5.31 -4.04 -2.70
N LEU A 374 6.63 -4.26 -2.63
CA LEU A 374 7.62 -3.54 -3.42
C LEU A 374 7.39 -3.76 -4.92
N ARG A 375 7.18 -5.00 -5.37
CA ARG A 375 6.84 -5.32 -6.77
C ARG A 375 5.53 -4.66 -7.22
N GLN A 376 4.52 -4.59 -6.35
CA GLN A 376 3.26 -3.88 -6.67
C GLN A 376 3.50 -2.37 -6.84
N ALA A 377 4.29 -1.75 -5.94
CA ALA A 377 4.67 -0.35 -6.07
C ALA A 377 5.53 -0.09 -7.33
N GLU A 378 6.38 -1.03 -7.73
CA GLU A 378 7.21 -0.97 -8.94
C GLU A 378 6.39 -1.08 -10.25
N ILE A 379 5.25 -1.78 -10.21
CA ILE A 379 4.28 -1.82 -11.32
C ILE A 379 3.51 -0.51 -11.37
N LEU A 380 2.96 -0.05 -10.24
CA LEU A 380 2.24 1.22 -10.15
C LEU A 380 3.12 2.42 -10.56
N LEU A 381 4.42 2.39 -10.25
CA LEU A 381 5.36 3.41 -10.70
C LEU A 381 5.45 3.46 -12.23
N ARG A 382 5.64 2.31 -12.90
CA ARG A 382 5.66 2.23 -14.37
C ARG A 382 4.36 2.71 -15.01
N GLU A 383 3.22 2.38 -14.42
CA GLU A 383 1.92 2.90 -14.88
C GLU A 383 1.84 4.44 -14.79
N LYS A 384 2.41 5.04 -13.73
CA LYS A 384 2.49 6.50 -13.61
C LYS A 384 3.53 7.12 -14.52
N ASP A 385 4.66 6.47 -14.76
CA ASP A 385 5.68 6.94 -15.70
C ASP A 385 5.13 7.02 -17.14
N ILE A 386 4.35 6.02 -17.57
CA ILE A 386 3.65 6.02 -18.87
C ILE A 386 2.65 7.19 -18.95
N LEU A 387 1.79 7.36 -17.92
CA LEU A 387 0.80 8.45 -17.88
C LEU A 387 1.46 9.84 -17.83
N LEU A 388 2.63 9.96 -17.21
CA LEU A 388 3.43 11.20 -17.21
C LEU A 388 4.05 11.46 -18.59
N GLN A 389 4.51 10.42 -19.29
CA GLN A 389 5.03 10.52 -20.65
C GLN A 389 3.93 10.95 -21.65
N ASP A 390 2.74 10.34 -21.57
CA ASP A 390 1.58 10.72 -22.39
C ASP A 390 1.16 12.19 -22.14
N LEU A 391 1.11 12.61 -20.87
CA LEU A 391 0.79 13.98 -20.49
C LEU A 391 1.89 14.98 -20.90
N GLU A 392 3.17 14.57 -20.91
CA GLU A 392 4.25 15.39 -21.46
C GLU A 392 4.10 15.57 -22.98
N VAL A 393 3.69 14.52 -23.70
CA VAL A 393 3.41 14.59 -25.15
C VAL A 393 2.21 15.50 -25.43
N ASP A 394 1.08 15.35 -24.73
CA ASP A 394 -0.07 16.26 -24.92
C ASP A 394 0.31 17.71 -24.62
N LYS A 395 1.03 17.97 -23.52
CA LYS A 395 1.55 19.31 -23.21
C LYS A 395 2.39 19.87 -24.35
N ARG A 396 3.34 19.10 -24.91
CA ARG A 396 4.18 19.54 -26.04
C ARG A 396 3.31 19.88 -27.26
N THR A 397 2.33 19.06 -27.62
CA THR A 397 1.41 19.37 -28.74
C THR A 397 0.54 20.61 -28.48
N LYS A 398 0.16 20.88 -27.23
CA LYS A 398 -0.59 22.08 -26.83
C LYS A 398 0.27 23.35 -26.84
N ASP A 399 1.55 23.23 -26.46
CA ASP A 399 2.53 24.31 -26.60
C ASP A 399 2.80 24.62 -28.10
N ASP A 400 2.91 23.60 -28.95
CA ASP A 400 3.04 23.76 -30.41
C ASP A 400 1.79 24.37 -31.07
N GLU A 401 0.58 23.91 -30.69
CA GLU A 401 -0.70 24.48 -31.13
C GLU A 401 -0.81 25.97 -30.72
N SER A 402 -0.43 26.29 -29.48
CA SER A 402 -0.37 27.65 -28.95
C SER A 402 0.61 28.54 -29.75
N LEU A 403 1.77 28.01 -30.15
CA LEU A 403 2.72 28.72 -31.00
C LEU A 403 2.19 28.94 -32.43
N PHE A 404 1.56 27.93 -33.03
CA PHE A 404 0.95 28.03 -34.36
C PHE A 404 -0.20 29.05 -34.39
N LEU A 405 -1.06 29.05 -33.37
CA LEU A 405 -2.15 30.03 -33.22
C LEU A 405 -1.62 31.45 -32.98
N ARG A 406 -0.50 31.63 -32.26
CA ARG A 406 0.16 32.94 -32.10
C ARG A 406 0.77 33.45 -33.40
N ASN A 407 1.37 32.58 -34.20
CA ASN A 407 1.98 32.95 -35.48
C ASN A 407 0.91 33.33 -36.52
N THR A 408 -0.14 32.52 -36.68
CA THR A 408 -1.26 32.84 -37.58
C THR A 408 -2.06 34.08 -37.13
N LEU A 409 -2.19 34.32 -35.82
CA LEU A 409 -2.73 35.57 -35.28
C LEU A 409 -1.83 36.79 -35.61
N ARG A 410 -0.50 36.61 -35.64
CA ARG A 410 0.44 37.67 -36.02
C ARG A 410 0.36 37.97 -37.52
N GLU A 411 0.34 36.95 -38.37
CA GLU A 411 0.19 37.09 -39.83
C GLU A 411 -1.13 37.77 -40.21
N THR A 412 -2.23 37.41 -39.56
CA THR A 412 -3.54 38.07 -39.75
C THR A 412 -3.56 39.50 -39.20
N GLN A 413 -2.80 39.83 -38.16
CA GLN A 413 -2.60 41.22 -37.71
C GLN A 413 -1.75 42.04 -38.69
N ASP A 414 -0.65 41.48 -39.21
CA ASP A 414 0.26 42.17 -40.10
C ASP A 414 -0.34 42.40 -41.49
N THR A 415 -1.07 41.43 -42.05
CA THR A 415 -1.89 41.61 -43.27
C THR A 415 -3.00 42.64 -43.06
N LEU A 416 -3.73 42.60 -41.93
CA LEU A 416 -4.71 43.64 -41.57
C LEU A 416 -4.06 45.03 -41.41
N ASN A 417 -2.81 45.11 -40.95
CA ASN A 417 -2.07 46.36 -40.83
C ASN A 417 -1.56 46.86 -42.20
N GLN A 418 -1.18 45.96 -43.11
CA GLN A 418 -0.91 46.27 -44.51
C GLN A 418 -2.17 46.81 -45.21
N GLU A 419 -3.32 46.15 -45.04
CA GLU A 419 -4.61 46.61 -45.57
C GLU A 419 -5.01 47.99 -45.03
N LYS A 420 -4.83 48.25 -43.73
CA LYS A 420 -5.03 49.60 -43.15
C LYS A 420 -4.12 50.64 -43.80
N ARG A 421 -2.85 50.31 -44.09
CA ARG A 421 -1.91 51.22 -44.77
C ARG A 421 -2.35 51.48 -46.21
N LEU A 422 -2.65 50.44 -46.98
CA LEU A 422 -3.15 50.54 -48.36
C LEU A 422 -4.44 51.35 -48.44
N ASN A 423 -5.43 51.07 -47.58
CA ASN A 423 -6.67 51.83 -47.51
C ASN A 423 -6.46 53.29 -47.09
N SER A 424 -5.42 53.59 -46.30
CA SER A 424 -5.06 54.97 -45.95
C SER A 424 -4.42 55.70 -47.14
N SER A 425 -3.50 55.04 -47.86
CA SER A 425 -2.92 55.55 -49.11
C SER A 425 -3.98 55.77 -50.19
N ILE A 426 -4.95 54.86 -50.34
CA ILE A 426 -6.08 55.01 -51.27
C ILE A 426 -6.98 56.19 -50.90
N LYS A 427 -7.24 56.43 -49.60
CA LYS A 427 -7.98 57.61 -49.14
C LYS A 427 -7.23 58.91 -49.43
N LEU A 428 -5.92 58.95 -49.19
CA LEU A 428 -5.09 60.12 -49.50
C LEU A 428 -5.00 60.36 -51.01
N GLY A 429 -4.81 59.31 -51.82
CA GLY A 429 -4.81 59.38 -53.29
C GLY A 429 -6.15 59.87 -53.85
N ARG A 430 -7.28 59.35 -53.35
CA ARG A 430 -8.62 59.84 -53.74
C ARG A 430 -8.83 61.31 -53.39
N ASN A 431 -8.26 61.81 -52.30
CA ASN A 431 -8.31 63.24 -51.97
C ASN A 431 -7.46 64.09 -52.94
N VAL A 432 -6.39 63.54 -53.51
CA VAL A 432 -5.60 64.20 -54.56
C VAL A 432 -6.33 64.20 -55.91
N ASP A 433 -6.92 63.07 -56.33
CA ASP A 433 -7.75 62.99 -57.53
C ASP A 433 -8.99 63.90 -57.44
N GLN A 434 -9.63 63.96 -56.26
CA GLN A 434 -10.74 64.89 -55.99
C GLN A 434 -10.30 66.35 -55.93
N SER A 435 -9.01 66.64 -55.71
CA SER A 435 -8.46 68.00 -55.79
C SER A 435 -8.20 68.40 -57.24
N GLN A 436 -7.59 67.53 -58.05
CA GLN A 436 -7.30 67.83 -59.47
C GLN A 436 -8.55 67.84 -60.36
N SER A 437 -9.53 66.98 -60.10
CA SER A 437 -10.80 66.95 -60.87
C SER A 437 -11.72 68.15 -60.58
N HIS A 438 -11.48 68.92 -59.51
CA HIS A 438 -12.38 70.00 -59.09
C HIS A 438 -12.12 71.36 -59.76
N GLU A 439 -10.97 71.55 -60.41
CA GLU A 439 -10.54 72.87 -60.92
C GLU A 439 -11.03 73.16 -62.36
N LEU A 440 -11.36 72.13 -63.15
CA LEU A 440 -11.82 72.29 -64.55
C LEU A 440 -13.35 72.36 -64.71
N ILE A 441 -14.15 72.08 -63.67
CA ILE A 441 -15.63 72.04 -63.76
C ILE A 441 -16.25 73.25 -63.03
N ARG A 442 -15.94 74.46 -63.50
CA ARG A 442 -16.61 75.71 -63.07
C ARG A 442 -17.03 76.66 -64.22
N ARG A 443 -17.10 76.16 -65.46
CA ARG A 443 -17.65 76.90 -66.62
C ARG A 443 -18.48 76.02 -67.59
N SER A 444 -19.63 75.51 -67.12
CA SER A 444 -20.85 75.41 -67.93
C SER A 444 -22.05 75.14 -67.02
N GLY A 445 -23.22 75.69 -67.35
CA GLY A 445 -24.50 75.20 -66.85
C GLY A 445 -25.00 74.03 -67.72
N GLY A 446 -26.04 73.33 -67.24
CA GLY A 446 -26.70 72.25 -67.98
C GLY A 446 -27.14 71.11 -67.08
N SER A 447 -28.45 70.89 -66.97
CA SER A 447 -29.04 69.86 -66.12
C SER A 447 -28.76 68.44 -66.60
N THR A 448 -28.56 67.50 -65.67
CA THR A 448 -29.38 66.28 -65.59
C THR A 448 -29.22 65.61 -64.21
N ALA A 449 -30.13 64.71 -63.86
CA ALA A 449 -30.26 64.19 -62.48
C ALA A 449 -29.55 62.84 -62.26
N THR A 450 -28.96 62.68 -61.08
CA THR A 450 -28.85 61.38 -60.41
C THR A 450 -28.83 61.56 -58.90
N LEU A 451 -29.30 60.56 -58.15
CA LEU A 451 -29.49 60.67 -56.70
C LEU A 451 -28.17 60.51 -55.93
N HIS A 452 -27.97 61.33 -54.90
CA HIS A 452 -26.87 61.19 -53.95
C HIS A 452 -27.40 60.78 -52.57
N PRO A 453 -27.20 59.52 -52.11
CA PRO A 453 -27.63 59.10 -50.78
C PRO A 453 -26.86 59.82 -49.67
N HIS A 454 -27.58 60.34 -48.68
CA HIS A 454 -26.99 60.89 -47.45
C HIS A 454 -26.36 59.76 -46.61
N TYR A 455 -25.09 59.89 -46.24
CA TYR A 455 -24.43 59.00 -45.28
C TYR A 455 -24.33 59.70 -43.91
N PRO A 456 -25.02 59.24 -42.85
CA PRO A 456 -25.04 59.92 -41.55
C PRO A 456 -23.81 59.57 -40.70
N SER A 457 -22.84 60.50 -40.61
CA SER A 457 -21.53 60.25 -39.98
C SER A 457 -21.55 60.22 -38.44
N ASP A 458 -22.49 60.91 -37.80
CA ASP A 458 -22.49 61.12 -36.34
C ASP A 458 -22.98 59.91 -35.52
N ALA A 459 -23.75 59.00 -36.13
CA ALA A 459 -24.30 57.83 -35.46
C ALA A 459 -23.25 56.75 -35.14
N VAL A 460 -22.15 56.69 -35.90
CA VAL A 460 -21.08 55.70 -35.72
C VAL A 460 -20.03 56.21 -34.72
N THR A 461 -19.63 57.48 -34.86
CA THR A 461 -18.65 58.13 -33.97
C THR A 461 -19.18 58.27 -32.53
N SER A 462 -20.48 58.55 -32.36
CA SER A 462 -21.14 58.54 -31.05
C SER A 462 -21.16 57.14 -30.42
N LYS A 463 -21.58 56.10 -31.14
CA LYS A 463 -21.57 54.70 -30.65
C LYS A 463 -20.17 54.25 -30.20
N VAL A 464 -19.13 54.55 -30.97
CA VAL A 464 -17.73 54.22 -30.59
C VAL A 464 -17.29 54.98 -29.33
N ARG A 465 -17.70 56.25 -29.16
CA ARG A 465 -17.44 57.01 -27.93
C ARG A 465 -18.18 56.43 -26.72
N THR A 466 -19.42 55.93 -26.88
CA THR A 466 -20.16 55.27 -25.80
C THR A 466 -19.50 53.95 -25.41
N ILE A 467 -19.20 53.07 -26.36
CA ILE A 467 -18.50 51.79 -26.10
C ILE A 467 -17.17 52.02 -25.36
N LYS A 468 -16.41 53.06 -25.74
CA LYS A 468 -15.16 53.42 -25.04
C LYS A 468 -15.39 53.94 -23.61
N ARG A 469 -16.49 54.67 -23.34
CA ARG A 469 -16.86 55.05 -21.96
C ARG A 469 -17.27 53.84 -21.13
N ASP A 470 -18.10 52.96 -21.68
CA ASP A 470 -18.56 51.74 -20.98
C ASP A 470 -17.38 50.81 -20.65
N MET A 471 -16.42 50.69 -21.57
CA MET A 471 -15.18 49.95 -21.37
C MET A 471 -14.33 50.57 -20.25
N ASN A 472 -14.12 51.90 -20.27
CA ASN A 472 -13.39 52.60 -19.21
C ASN A 472 -14.11 52.50 -17.85
N GLN A 473 -15.45 52.56 -17.82
CA GLN A 473 -16.22 52.41 -16.58
C GLN A 473 -16.17 50.98 -16.03
N LYS A 474 -16.11 49.97 -16.91
CA LYS A 474 -15.84 48.58 -16.52
C LYS A 474 -14.41 48.40 -15.99
N LEU A 475 -13.43 49.10 -16.57
CA LEU A 475 -12.06 49.13 -16.04
C LEU A 475 -12.04 49.71 -14.62
N THR A 476 -12.57 50.93 -14.41
CA THR A 476 -12.51 51.58 -13.09
C THR A 476 -13.29 50.84 -12.01
N ARG A 477 -14.34 50.09 -12.36
CA ARG A 477 -14.99 49.15 -11.42
C ARG A 477 -14.08 47.98 -11.04
N LYS A 478 -13.39 47.38 -12.01
CA LYS A 478 -12.39 46.32 -11.74
C LYS A 478 -11.18 46.83 -10.98
N ASP A 479 -10.71 48.05 -11.25
CA ASP A 479 -9.60 48.66 -10.51
C ASP A 479 -9.98 48.91 -9.04
N TYR A 480 -11.24 49.28 -8.77
CA TYR A 480 -11.79 49.40 -7.43
C TYR A 480 -11.94 48.03 -6.75
N GLU A 481 -12.51 47.03 -7.43
CA GLU A 481 -12.66 45.65 -6.97
C GLU A 481 -11.31 44.98 -6.65
N ILE A 482 -10.30 45.18 -7.50
CA ILE A 482 -8.92 44.74 -7.25
C ILE A 482 -8.32 45.48 -6.04
N LYS A 483 -8.73 46.73 -5.78
CA LYS A 483 -8.26 47.47 -4.61
C LYS A 483 -8.92 46.98 -3.31
N THR A 484 -10.22 46.68 -3.30
CA THR A 484 -10.89 46.11 -2.11
C THR A 484 -10.40 44.70 -1.83
N LEU A 485 -10.31 43.83 -2.84
CA LEU A 485 -9.76 42.47 -2.68
C LEU A 485 -8.30 42.47 -2.19
N LYS A 486 -7.49 43.47 -2.56
CA LYS A 486 -6.13 43.64 -2.02
C LYS A 486 -6.10 44.11 -0.57
N GLN A 487 -7.09 44.91 -0.15
CA GLN A 487 -7.23 45.31 1.25
C GLN A 487 -7.72 44.13 2.11
N GLU A 488 -8.77 43.44 1.67
CA GLU A 488 -9.31 42.22 2.31
C GLU A 488 -8.21 41.14 2.45
N LEU A 489 -7.36 40.97 1.42
CA LEU A 489 -6.21 40.06 1.48
C LEU A 489 -5.14 40.50 2.50
N HIS A 490 -4.94 41.80 2.71
CA HIS A 490 -4.00 42.31 3.69
C HIS A 490 -4.54 42.14 5.12
N GLU A 491 -5.81 42.43 5.34
CA GLU A 491 -6.51 42.22 6.61
C GLU A 491 -6.57 40.71 6.98
N ALA A 492 -6.76 39.83 5.98
CA ALA A 492 -6.65 38.38 6.14
C ALA A 492 -5.22 37.91 6.46
N LEU A 493 -4.19 38.57 5.92
CA LEU A 493 -2.78 38.24 6.20
C LEU A 493 -2.36 38.71 7.60
N ASP A 494 -2.82 39.88 8.04
CA ASP A 494 -2.53 40.41 9.37
C ASP A 494 -3.23 39.58 10.46
N THR A 495 -4.50 39.21 10.27
CA THR A 495 -5.22 38.31 11.19
C THR A 495 -4.62 36.89 11.23
N LEU A 496 -4.13 36.36 10.10
CA LEU A 496 -3.37 35.10 10.08
C LEU A 496 -2.02 35.22 10.82
N SER A 497 -1.35 36.37 10.72
CA SER A 497 -0.12 36.67 11.45
C SER A 497 -0.35 36.71 12.97
N GLU A 498 -1.42 37.39 13.42
CA GLU A 498 -1.83 37.43 14.83
C GLU A 498 -2.18 36.02 15.35
N GLN A 499 -2.93 35.23 14.59
CA GLN A 499 -3.22 33.83 14.93
C GLN A 499 -1.94 32.99 15.03
N SER A 500 -0.99 33.14 14.10
CA SER A 500 0.31 32.45 14.15
C SER A 500 1.10 32.83 15.41
N HIS A 501 1.09 34.10 15.79
CA HIS A 501 1.73 34.58 17.02
C HIS A 501 1.05 34.00 18.28
N LYS A 502 -0.29 33.95 18.30
CA LYS A 502 -1.08 33.36 19.40
C LYS A 502 -0.83 31.86 19.55
N VAL A 503 -0.73 31.10 18.46
CA VAL A 503 -0.36 29.67 18.50
C VAL A 503 1.05 29.47 19.08
N LYS A 504 2.04 30.27 18.65
CA LYS A 504 3.40 30.20 19.21
C LYS A 504 3.45 30.49 20.72
N LEU A 505 2.67 31.45 21.21
CA LEU A 505 2.55 31.72 22.65
C LEU A 505 1.95 30.52 23.41
N LEU A 506 0.92 29.88 22.86
CA LEU A 506 0.29 28.69 23.45
C LEU A 506 1.23 27.47 23.44
N GLU A 507 2.03 27.28 22.39
CA GLU A 507 3.07 26.25 22.35
C GLU A 507 4.14 26.47 23.43
N ILE A 508 4.59 27.72 23.64
CA ILE A 508 5.57 28.06 24.67
C ILE A 508 4.98 27.79 26.06
N GLN A 509 3.74 28.24 26.32
CA GLN A 509 3.05 27.96 27.58
C GLN A 509 2.89 26.46 27.84
N SER A 510 2.49 25.68 26.83
CA SER A 510 2.37 24.22 26.91
C SER A 510 3.72 23.56 27.29
N LYS A 511 4.81 23.93 26.61
CA LYS A 511 6.17 23.45 26.90
C LYS A 511 6.61 23.78 28.34
N THR A 512 6.30 24.98 28.84
CA THR A 512 6.55 25.36 30.24
C THR A 512 5.70 24.54 31.22
N THR A 513 4.41 24.28 30.94
CA THR A 513 3.57 23.47 31.82
C THR A 513 4.01 22.01 31.89
N MET A 514 4.50 21.43 30.78
CA MET A 514 5.06 20.07 30.77
C MET A 514 6.35 20.01 31.60
N SER A 515 7.29 20.94 31.37
CA SER A 515 8.55 21.00 32.14
C SER A 515 8.35 21.17 33.65
N ASN A 516 7.25 21.79 34.09
CA ASN A 516 6.91 21.94 35.51
C ASN A 516 6.19 20.70 36.09
N ALA A 517 5.55 19.88 35.25
CA ALA A 517 4.93 18.63 35.68
C ALA A 517 6.00 17.57 36.01
N ASP A 518 7.00 17.44 35.15
CA ASP A 518 8.09 16.46 35.32
C ASP A 518 8.91 16.71 36.60
N THR A 519 9.09 17.98 37.00
CA THR A 519 9.79 18.34 38.25
C THR A 519 9.04 17.94 39.53
N ASN A 520 7.72 17.76 39.48
CA ASN A 520 6.90 17.45 40.68
C ASN A 520 6.80 15.95 41.00
N ILE A 521 7.43 15.07 40.22
CA ILE A 521 7.39 13.61 40.42
C ILE A 521 8.60 13.10 41.25
N LEU A 522 9.58 13.97 41.53
CA LEU A 522 10.90 13.59 42.09
C LEU A 522 11.12 13.94 43.58
N THR A 523 10.06 14.22 44.35
CA THR A 523 10.16 14.40 45.82
C THR A 523 9.68 13.15 46.58
N PRO A 524 10.58 12.32 47.16
CA PRO A 524 10.17 11.18 47.97
C PRO A 524 9.63 11.64 49.33
N HIS A 525 8.43 11.16 49.70
CA HIS A 525 7.85 11.40 51.01
C HIS A 525 8.58 10.56 52.07
N ASN A 526 9.39 11.21 52.92
CA ASN A 526 9.88 10.65 54.18
C ASN A 526 8.92 11.05 55.32
N SER A 527 8.20 10.09 55.88
CA SER A 527 7.39 10.23 57.11
C SER A 527 7.19 8.86 57.73
#